data_AF-A0A1C5JQJ3-F1
#
_entry.id   AF-A0A1C5JQJ3-F1
#
_cell.length_a   1.000
_cell.length_b   1.000
_cell.length_c   1.000
_cell.angle_alpha   90.00
_cell.angle_beta   90.00
_cell.angle_gamma   90.00
#
_symmetry.space_group_name_H-M   'P 1'
#
loop_
_entity.id
_entity.type
_entity.pdbx_description
1 polymer ?
#
loop_
_entity_poly.entity_id
_entity_poly.type
_entity_poly.pdbx_seq_one_letter_code
_entity_poly.pdbx_strand_id
1 'polypeptide(L)'
;MEPTETALIVAVPETERAVGRFRSTLDRAAGWGVPAHVTVLYPFLPPDRVDDDVLTTLRLVFDATPRFDVTFAEVSWFGDTVVWLSPAAG
;
A
#
# COMPACT_ATOMS: atom_id res chain seq x y z
N MET A 1 -14.57 4.30 14.16
CA MET A 1 -13.61 5.40 14.34
C MET A 1 -13.49 6.03 12.97
N GLU A 2 -13.77 7.33 12.85
CA GLU A 2 -13.61 8.03 11.58
C GLU A 2 -12.14 7.97 11.15
N PRO A 3 -11.84 7.81 9.85
CA PRO A 3 -10.46 7.89 9.36
C PRO A 3 -9.88 9.27 9.71
N THR A 4 -8.66 9.31 10.21
CA THR A 4 -7.96 10.58 10.48
C THR A 4 -6.89 10.90 9.43
N GLU A 5 -6.48 9.90 8.65
CA GLU A 5 -5.43 9.98 7.65
C GLU A 5 -5.82 9.13 6.44
N THR A 6 -5.28 9.49 5.27
CA THR A 6 -5.37 8.66 4.06
C THR A 6 -3.97 8.26 3.59
N ALA A 7 -3.91 7.23 2.77
CA ALA A 7 -2.69 6.74 2.13
C ALA A 7 -2.98 6.47 0.65
N LEU A 8 -1.95 6.61 -0.19
CA LEU A 8 -1.96 6.06 -1.54
C LEU A 8 -1.23 4.73 -1.53
N ILE A 9 -1.92 3.67 -1.93
CA ILE A 9 -1.40 2.31 -1.96
C ILE A 9 -1.62 1.67 -3.31
N VAL A 10 -0.73 0.77 -3.70
CA VAL A 10 -0.96 -0.21 -4.76
C VAL A 10 -1.30 -1.53 -4.09
N ALA A 11 -2.54 -1.99 -4.24
CA ALA A 11 -2.94 -3.30 -3.75
C ALA A 11 -2.24 -4.40 -4.55
N VAL A 12 -1.71 -5.41 -3.86
CA VAL A 12 -1.02 -6.56 -4.44
C VAL A 12 -1.62 -7.86 -3.85
N PRO A 13 -2.91 -8.15 -4.14
CA PRO A 13 -3.62 -9.28 -3.54
C PRO A 13 -2.96 -10.64 -3.81
N GLU A 14 -2.16 -10.75 -4.88
CA GLU A 14 -1.37 -11.91 -5.22
C GLU A 14 -0.40 -12.32 -4.09
N THR A 15 0.07 -11.35 -3.30
CA THR A 15 0.98 -11.57 -2.17
C THR A 15 0.28 -12.03 -0.89
N GLU A 16 -1.06 -11.98 -0.83
CA GLU A 16 -1.80 -12.37 0.38
C GLU A 16 -1.57 -13.84 0.76
N ARG A 17 -1.29 -14.71 -0.21
CA ARG A 17 -0.90 -16.11 0.08
C ARG A 17 0.39 -16.20 0.91
N ALA A 18 1.32 -15.27 0.72
CA ALA A 18 2.59 -15.23 1.44
C ALA A 18 2.45 -14.52 2.80
N VAL A 19 1.76 -13.38 2.84
CA VAL A 19 1.77 -12.49 4.02
C VAL A 19 0.48 -12.49 4.84
N GLY A 20 -0.65 -12.92 4.29
CA GLY A 20 -1.98 -12.69 4.85
C GLY A 20 -2.17 -13.23 6.26
N ARG A 21 -1.70 -14.45 6.55
CA ARG A 21 -1.77 -15.05 7.90
C ARG A 21 -1.01 -14.27 8.97
N PHE A 22 0.08 -13.61 8.57
CA PHE A 22 0.89 -12.81 9.49
C PHE A 22 0.22 -11.46 9.70
N ARG A 23 -0.20 -10.82 8.59
CA ARG A 23 -0.91 -9.54 8.62
C ARG A 23 -2.20 -9.61 9.43
N SER A 24 -2.99 -10.67 9.31
CA SER A 24 -4.24 -10.82 10.08
C SER A 24 -4.04 -10.79 11.59
N THR A 25 -2.84 -11.09 12.07
CA THR A 25 -2.50 -11.15 13.50
C THR A 25 -1.66 -9.96 13.96
N LEU A 26 -0.77 -9.47 13.10
CA LEU A 26 0.29 -8.51 13.45
C LEU A 26 0.11 -7.13 12.83
N ASP A 27 -0.71 -7.00 11.77
CA ASP A 27 -0.90 -5.76 11.03
C ASP A 27 -2.29 -5.17 11.32
N ARG A 28 -2.32 -3.99 11.95
CA ARG A 28 -3.56 -3.29 12.25
C ARG A 28 -4.32 -2.88 10.99
N ALA A 29 -3.62 -2.57 9.89
CA ALA A 29 -4.25 -2.17 8.64
C ALA A 29 -5.05 -3.31 7.99
N ALA A 30 -4.59 -4.56 8.13
CA ALA A 30 -5.36 -5.73 7.72
C ALA A 30 -6.69 -5.83 8.50
N GLY A 31 -6.70 -5.49 9.79
CA GLY A 31 -7.92 -5.41 10.61
C GLY A 31 -8.93 -4.35 10.13
N TRP A 32 -8.49 -3.37 9.33
CA TRP A 32 -9.33 -2.37 8.69
C TRP A 32 -9.74 -2.73 7.26
N GLY A 33 -9.39 -3.93 6.79
CA GLY A 33 -9.70 -4.40 5.44
C GLY A 33 -8.71 -3.95 4.38
N VAL A 34 -7.56 -3.38 4.75
CA VAL A 34 -6.52 -3.01 3.79
C VAL A 34 -5.82 -4.27 3.29
N PRO A 35 -5.82 -4.56 1.97
CA PRO A 35 -5.13 -5.73 1.43
C PRO A 35 -3.60 -5.58 1.53
N ALA A 36 -2.87 -6.64 1.24
CA ALA A 36 -1.43 -6.59 1.07
C ALA A 36 -1.13 -5.58 -0.03
N HIS A 37 -0.18 -4.68 0.22
CA HIS A 37 0.00 -3.51 -0.61
C HIS A 37 1.43 -2.97 -0.54
N VAL A 38 1.76 -2.14 -1.53
CA VAL A 38 2.91 -1.23 -1.48
C VAL A 38 2.39 0.17 -1.16
N THR A 39 2.94 0.81 -0.14
CA THR A 39 2.65 2.22 0.14
C THR A 39 3.39 3.09 -0.87
N VAL A 40 2.65 3.93 -1.59
CA VAL A 40 3.22 4.95 -2.50
C VAL A 40 3.48 6.24 -1.73
N LEU A 41 2.49 6.65 -0.92
CA LEU A 41 2.58 7.88 -0.13
C LEU A 41 1.72 7.79 1.14
N TYR A 42 2.33 8.07 2.27
CA TYR A 42 1.68 8.16 3.58
C TYR A 42 2.42 9.14 4.52
N PRO A 43 1.71 9.98 5.27
CA PRO A 43 0.29 10.31 5.07
C PRO A 43 0.09 11.03 3.72
N PHE A 44 -1.06 10.84 3.09
CA PHE A 44 -1.39 11.52 1.83
C PHE A 44 -2.10 12.85 2.07
N LEU A 45 -3.41 12.82 2.28
CA LEU A 45 -4.22 13.99 2.62
C LEU A 45 -5.16 13.67 3.78
N PRO A 46 -5.59 14.65 4.58
CA PRO A 46 -6.74 14.48 5.45
C PRO A 46 -7.97 14.00 4.64
N PRO A 47 -8.82 13.12 5.18
CA PRO A 47 -9.95 12.55 4.43
C PRO A 47 -10.91 13.59 3.84
N ASP A 48 -11.13 14.70 4.53
CA ASP A 48 -11.96 15.84 4.08
C ASP A 48 -11.34 16.66 2.95
N ARG A 49 -10.08 16.37 2.60
CA ARG A 49 -9.33 17.01 1.51
C ARG A 49 -9.12 16.10 0.30
N VAL A 50 -9.63 14.87 0.32
CA VAL A 50 -9.66 14.00 -0.87
C VAL A 50 -10.92 14.32 -1.66
N ASP A 51 -10.84 15.38 -2.46
CA ASP A 51 -11.91 15.88 -3.32
C ASP A 51 -11.75 15.43 -4.79
N ASP A 52 -12.71 15.82 -5.64
CA ASP A 52 -12.73 15.44 -7.05
C ASP A 52 -11.55 15.99 -7.85
N ASP A 53 -10.99 17.13 -7.47
CA ASP A 53 -9.81 17.73 -8.11
C ASP A 53 -8.55 16.90 -7.80
N VAL A 54 -8.41 16.46 -6.54
CA VAL A 54 -7.37 15.51 -6.13
C VAL A 54 -7.51 14.20 -6.91
N LEU A 55 -8.72 13.63 -6.98
CA LEU A 55 -8.94 12.38 -7.72
C LEU A 55 -8.64 12.53 -9.22
N THR A 56 -8.97 13.68 -9.81
CA THR A 56 -8.66 13.98 -11.22
C THR A 56 -7.15 14.08 -11.44
N THR A 57 -6.43 14.74 -10.53
CA THR A 57 -4.97 14.86 -10.59
C THR A 57 -4.30 13.49 -10.48
N LEU A 58 -4.76 12.64 -9.55
CA LEU A 58 -4.23 11.28 -9.40
C LEU A 58 -4.44 10.44 -10.65
N ARG A 59 -5.61 10.53 -11.31
CA ARG A 59 -5.86 9.84 -12.59
C ARG A 59 -4.84 10.24 -13.64
N LEU A 60 -4.55 11.54 -13.80
CA LEU A 60 -3.56 12.02 -14.77
C LEU A 60 -2.15 11.47 -14.49
N VAL A 61 -1.76 11.42 -13.20
CA VAL A 61 -0.46 10.87 -12.80
C VAL A 61 -0.39 9.37 -13.09
N PHE A 62 -1.44 8.62 -12.76
CA PHE A 62 -1.47 7.17 -12.95
C PHE A 62 -1.55 6.78 -14.43
N ASP A 63 -2.31 7.51 -15.24
CA ASP A 63 -2.39 7.28 -16.70
C ASP A 63 -1.05 7.54 -17.40
N ALA A 64 -0.26 8.49 -16.88
CA ALA A 64 1.08 8.77 -17.40
C ALA A 64 2.15 7.76 -16.93
N THR A 65 1.81 6.85 -16.02
CA THR A 65 2.74 5.87 -15.46
C THR A 65 2.71 4.58 -16.28
N PRO A 66 3.82 4.19 -16.95
CA PRO A 66 3.87 2.94 -17.69
C PRO A 66 3.67 1.75 -16.76
N ARG A 67 3.03 0.69 -17.27
CA ARG A 67 3.00 -0.60 -16.58
C ARG A 67 4.43 -1.15 -16.43
N PHE A 68 4.73 -1.70 -15.27
CA PHE A 68 5.98 -2.39 -14.98
C PHE A 68 5.71 -3.66 -14.17
N ASP A 69 6.67 -4.58 -14.20
CA ASP A 69 6.65 -5.79 -13.40
C ASP A 69 7.49 -5.60 -12.13
N VAL A 70 7.05 -6.22 -11.04
CA VAL A 70 7.71 -6.20 -9.74
C VAL A 70 7.72 -7.60 -9.15
N THR A 71 8.85 -7.98 -8.56
CA THR A 71 9.04 -9.25 -7.89
C THR A 71 9.27 -9.05 -6.40
N PHE A 72 8.65 -9.89 -5.57
CA PHE A 72 8.78 -9.87 -4.10
C PHE A 72 9.41 -11.18 -3.62
N ALA A 73 10.73 -11.32 -3.80
CA ALA A 73 11.44 -12.58 -3.54
C ALA A 73 12.10 -12.66 -2.15
N GLU A 74 12.33 -11.53 -1.50
CA GLU A 74 13.12 -11.47 -0.28
C GLU A 74 12.34 -10.88 0.89
N VAL A 75 12.52 -11.46 2.08
CA VAL A 75 12.03 -10.87 3.33
C VAL A 75 13.09 -9.90 3.84
N SER A 76 12.66 -8.69 4.18
CA SER A 76 13.51 -7.62 4.71
C SER A 76 12.86 -6.99 5.93
N TRP A 77 13.63 -6.15 6.63
CA TRP A 77 13.21 -5.50 7.85
C TRP A 77 13.48 -4.00 7.81
N PHE A 78 12.55 -3.21 8.36
CA PHE A 78 12.87 -1.87 8.85
C PHE A 78 13.22 -1.99 10.33
N GLY A 79 14.51 -1.89 10.63
CA GLY A 79 15.02 -2.15 11.98
C GLY A 79 14.69 -3.56 12.44
N ASP A 80 14.10 -3.68 13.62
CA ASP A 80 13.66 -4.93 14.25
C ASP A 80 12.12 -5.03 14.39
N THR A 81 11.40 -4.03 13.87
CA THR A 81 9.97 -3.83 14.21
C THR A 81 9.04 -4.17 13.06
N VAL A 82 9.43 -3.88 11.81
CA VAL A 82 8.55 -4.10 10.64
C VAL A 82 9.22 -5.06 9.65
N VAL A 83 8.59 -6.21 9.44
CA VAL A 83 8.94 -7.18 8.40
C VAL A 83 8.16 -6.89 7.12
N TRP A 84 8.82 -6.97 5.97
CA TRP A 84 8.23 -6.67 4.67
C TRP A 84 8.86 -7.51 3.55
N LEU A 85 8.19 -7.60 2.41
CA LEU A 85 8.75 -8.22 1.21
C LEU A 85 9.44 -7.15 0.37
N SER A 86 10.73 -7.33 0.09
CA SER A 86 11.52 -6.39 -0.71
C SER A 86 11.12 -6.46 -2.19
N PRO A 87 10.74 -5.33 -2.83
CA PRO A 87 10.47 -5.27 -4.24
C PRO A 87 11.78 -5.19 -5.02
N ALA A 88 11.88 -6.01 -6.06
CA ALA A 88 12.88 -5.89 -7.11
C ALA A 88 12.18 -5.66 -8.45
N ALA A 89 12.85 -4.99 -9.38
CA ALA A 89 12.39 -4.94 -10.76
C ALA A 89 12.30 -6.38 -11.30
N GLY A 90 11.19 -6.68 -11.98
CA GLY A 90 10.97 -7.95 -12.68
C GLY A 90 11.82 -8.08 -13.94
#